data_AF-A0A1J5MDF2-F1
#
_entry.id   AF-A0A1J5MDF2-F1
#
_cell.length_a   1.000
_cell.length_b   1.000
_cell.length_c   1.000
_cell.angle_alpha   90.00
_cell.angle_beta   90.00
_cell.angle_gamma   90.00
#
_symmetry.space_group_name_H-M   'P 1'
#
loop_
_entity.id
_entity.type
_entity.pdbx_description
1 polymer ?
#
loop_
_entity_poly.entity_id
_entity_poly.type
_entity_poly.pdbx_seq_one_letter_code
_entity_poly.pdbx_strand_id
1 'polypeptide(L)' 'MDLFDILLSASFWAAAIRIASPLIFATLGELICERAGVLNLGIEGIMVAGAFAGWIA' A
#
# COMPACT_ATOMS: atom_id res chain seq x y z
N MET A 1 -1.88 26.84 -4.14
CA MET A 1 -2.91 25.79 -4.23
C MET A 1 -3.45 25.65 -2.83
N ASP A 2 -4.68 26.08 -2.63
CA ASP A 2 -5.29 26.04 -1.31
C ASP A 2 -5.70 24.59 -0.98
N LEU A 3 -5.93 24.30 0.30
CA LEU A 3 -6.27 22.95 0.74
C LEU A 3 -7.47 22.37 0.00
N PHE A 4 -8.49 23.22 -0.22
CA PHE A 4 -9.69 22.83 -0.96
C PHE A 4 -9.38 22.42 -2.41
N ASP A 5 -8.44 23.09 -3.08
CA ASP A 5 -8.04 22.75 -4.44
C ASP A 5 -7.34 21.38 -4.49
N ILE A 6 -6.51 21.07 -3.50
CA ILE A 6 -5.78 19.79 -3.41
C ILE A 6 -6.78 18.65 -3.23
N LEU A 7 -7.70 18.79 -2.27
CA LEU A 7 -8.68 17.75 -1.94
C LEU A 7 -9.68 17.48 -3.06
N LEU A 8 -10.03 18.50 -3.85
CA LEU A 8 -10.93 18.35 -5.01
C LEU A 8 -10.20 17.89 -6.27
N SER A 9 -8.86 17.84 -6.27
CA SER A 9 -8.10 17.42 -7.44
C SER A 9 -8.23 15.90 -7.69
N ALA A 10 -8.53 15.52 -8.93
CA ALA A 10 -8.61 14.11 -9.32
C ALA A 10 -7.26 13.40 -9.24
N SER A 11 -6.16 14.11 -9.51
CA SER A 11 -4.79 13.58 -9.45
C SER A 11 -4.40 13.15 -8.04
N PHE A 12 -4.83 13.90 -7.01
CA PHE A 12 -4.62 13.53 -5.61
C PHE A 12 -5.25 12.18 -5.29
N TRP A 13 -6.54 12.00 -5.60
CA TRP A 13 -7.24 10.74 -5.33
C TRP A 13 -6.72 9.58 -6.17
N ALA A 14 -6.34 9.83 -7.43
CA ALA A 14 -5.72 8.81 -8.28
C ALA A 14 -4.40 8.31 -7.68
N ALA A 15 -3.55 9.22 -7.17
CA ALA A 15 -2.31 8.85 -6.49
C ALA A 15 -2.59 8.13 -5.16
N ALA A 16 -3.56 8.60 -4.38
CA ALA A 16 -3.94 8.00 -3.11
C ALA A 16 -4.38 6.55 -3.29
N ILE A 17 -5.27 6.26 -4.26
CA ILE A 17 -5.73 4.90 -4.54
C ILE A 17 -4.56 4.02 -4.99
N ARG A 18 -3.69 4.53 -5.87
CA ARG A 18 -2.54 3.76 -6.39
C ARG A 18 -1.57 3.35 -5.27
N ILE A 19 -1.31 4.23 -4.30
CA ILE A 19 -0.39 3.96 -3.19
C ILE A 19 -1.08 3.11 -2.10
N ALA A 20 -2.35 3.40 -1.78
CA ALA A 20 -3.07 2.71 -0.71
C ALA A 20 -3.40 1.26 -1.09
N SER A 21 -3.69 0.97 -2.36
CA SER A 21 -4.10 -0.36 -2.83
C SER A 21 -3.15 -1.49 -2.40
N PRO A 22 -1.83 -1.46 -2.73
CA PRO A 22 -0.90 -2.51 -2.31
C PRO A 22 -0.74 -2.61 -0.78
N LEU A 23 -0.81 -1.48 -0.05
CA LEU A 23 -0.72 -1.46 1.41
C LEU A 23 -1.91 -2.15 2.08
N ILE A 24 -3.11 -1.93 1.55
CA ILE A 24 -4.33 -2.60 2.03
C ILE A 24 -4.20 -4.12 1.83
N PHE A 25 -3.72 -4.57 0.67
CA PHE A 25 -3.52 -6.00 0.45
C PHE A 25 -2.45 -6.61 1.36
N ALA A 26 -1.34 -5.90 1.59
CA ALA A 26 -0.29 -6.35 2.50
C ALA A 26 -0.81 -6.52 3.93
N THR A 27 -1.46 -5.48 4.47
CA THR A 27 -1.99 -5.48 5.85
C THR A 27 -3.15 -6.47 6.05
N LEU A 28 -4.00 -6.67 5.04
CA LEU A 28 -5.03 -7.71 5.07
C LEU A 28 -4.42 -9.12 5.16
N GLY A 29 -3.36 -9.38 4.38
CA GLY A 29 -2.63 -10.65 4.43
C GLY A 29 -1.98 -10.87 5.80
N GLU A 30 -1.36 -9.83 6.36
CA GLU A 30 -0.77 -9.86 7.70
C GLU A 30 -1.81 -10.17 8.77
N LEU A 31 -2.96 -9.49 8.74
CA LEU A 31 -4.05 -9.73 9.69
C LEU A 31 -4.54 -11.19 9.62
N ILE A 32 -4.63 -11.78 8.43
CA ILE A 32 -4.97 -13.21 8.28
C ILE A 32 -3.89 -14.09 8.92
N CYS A 33 -2.62 -13.82 8.67
CA CYS A 33 -1.49 -14.56 9.25
C CYS A 33 -1.48 -14.47 10.78
N GLU A 34 -1.66 -13.28 11.35
CA GLU A 34 -1.74 -13.07 12.80
C GLU A 34 -2.89 -13.88 13.41
N ARG A 35 -4.07 -13.90 12.76
CA ARG A 35 -5.22 -14.70 13.21
C ARG A 35 -4.97 -16.21 13.11
N ALA A 36 -4.09 -16.64 12.21
CA ALA A 36 -3.64 -18.03 12.11
C ALA A 36 -2.50 -18.38 13.09
N GLY A 37 -2.06 -17.43 13.93
CA GLY A 37 -0.96 -17.62 14.88
C GLY A 37 0.43 -17.55 14.25
N VAL A 38 0.54 -17.03 13.01
CA VAL A 38 1.80 -16.87 12.29
C VAL A 38 2.07 -15.38 12.10
N LEU A 39 3.07 -14.85 12.79
CA LEU A 39 3.48 -13.45 12.64
C LEU A 39 4.45 -13.29 11.46
N ASN A 40 4.13 -12.41 10.51
CA ASN A 40 4.97 -12.13 9.35
C ASN A 40 5.87 -10.90 9.59
N LEU A 41 6.96 -11.11 10.34
CA LEU A 41 7.95 -10.06 10.62
C LEU A 41 8.71 -9.58 9.36
N GLY A 42 8.62 -10.31 8.24
CA GLY A 42 9.31 -9.98 7.00
C GLY A 42 8.49 -9.16 6.00
N ILE A 43 7.30 -8.68 6.38
CA ILE A 43 6.36 -8.05 5.44
C ILE A 43 6.90 -6.79 4.77
N GLU A 44 7.69 -5.97 5.49
CA GLU A 44 8.34 -4.80 4.92
C GLU A 44 9.26 -5.18 3.75
N GLY A 45 10.03 -6.26 3.90
CA GLY A 45 10.91 -6.79 2.85
C GLY A 45 10.13 -7.28 1.64
N ILE A 46 9.00 -7.97 1.86
CA ILE A 46 8.11 -8.43 0.78
C ILE A 46 7.53 -7.24 0.01
N MET A 47 7.10 -6.19 0.71
CA MET A 47 6.60 -4.96 0.09
C MET A 47 7.69 -4.24 -0.72
N VAL A 48 8.91 -4.11 -0.18
CA VAL A 48 10.03 -3.47 -0.90
C VAL A 48 10.42 -4.27 -2.14
N ALA A 49 10.49 -5.61 -2.04
CA ALA A 49 10.77 -6.47 -3.18
C ALA A 49 9.69 -6.34 -4.27
N GLY A 50 8.41 -6.28 -3.89
CA GLY A 50 7.29 -6.05 -4.80
C GLY A 50 7.34 -4.67 -5.46
N ALA A 51 7.66 -3.62 -4.70
CA ALA A 51 7.82 -2.26 -5.24
C ALA A 51 8.96 -2.19 -6.26
N PHE A 52 10.10 -2.83 -5.98
CA PHE A 52 11.23 -2.88 -6.92
C PHE A 52 10.89 -3.67 -8.19
N ALA A 53 10.23 -4.82 -8.04
CA ALA A 53 9.79 -5.62 -9.19
C ALA A 53 8.81 -4.83 -10.09
N GLY A 54 7.86 -4.10 -9.49
CA GLY A 54 6.93 -3.25 -10.22
C GLY A 54 7.57 -2.02 -10.87
N TRP A 55 8.72 -1.55 -10.38
CA TRP A 55 9.48 -0.46 -11.01
C TRP A 55 10.29 -0.94 -12.22
N ILE A 56 10.74 -2.19 -12.22
CA ILE A 56 11.50 -2.79 -13.34
C ILE A 56 10.59 -3.15 -14.53
N ALA A 57 9.33 -3.52 -14.27
CA ALA A 57 8.36 -3.95 -15.27
C ALA A 57 7.74 -2.77 -16.04
#